data_AF-A0A1V2RPD3-F1
#
_entry.id   AF-A0A1V2RPD3-F1
#
_cell.length_a   1.000
_cell.length_b   1.000
_cell.length_c   1.000
_cell.angle_alpha   90.00
_cell.angle_beta   90.00
_cell.angle_gamma   90.00
#
_symmetry.space_group_name_H-M   'P 1'
#
loop_
_entity.id
_entity.type
_entity.pdbx_description
1 polymer ?
#
loop_
_entity_poly.entity_id
_entity_poly.type
_entity_poly.pdbx_seq_one_letter_code
_entity_poly.pdbx_strand_id
1 'polypeptide(L)'
;MSTVLEGGLLLATIGCVLANAFEVAAKVMRAQFVIQNATEAGVERKWIPHLAVLEGAGTAGLVLGLFGMRPIGLAAAVGLVLFFVGAVGAHIRARVFHNIAFPAVFLCLAIAALVHFAT
;
A
#
# COMPACT_ATOMS: atom_id res chain seq x y z
N MET A 1 4.39 22.02 11.28
CA MET A 1 4.46 22.09 9.80
C MET A 1 3.57 23.22 9.33
N SER A 2 3.60 23.63 8.05
CA SER A 2 2.57 24.55 7.55
C SER A 2 1.22 23.80 7.50
N THR A 3 0.12 24.49 7.79
CA THR A 3 -1.24 23.91 7.74
C THR A 3 -1.58 23.31 6.37
N VAL A 4 -1.01 23.88 5.31
CA VAL A 4 -1.10 23.37 3.93
C VAL A 4 -0.43 21.99 3.80
N LEU A 5 0.73 21.79 4.41
CA LEU A 5 1.45 20.51 4.34
C LEU A 5 0.73 19.42 5.15
N GLU A 6 0.19 19.76 6.33
CA GLU A 6 -0.61 18.84 7.14
C GLU A 6 -1.89 18.40 6.40
N GLY A 7 -2.61 19.35 5.79
CA GLY A 7 -3.77 19.07 4.95
C GLY A 7 -3.41 18.19 3.75
N GLY A 8 -2.27 18.45 3.09
CA GLY A 8 -1.78 17.63 1.99
C GLY A 8 -1.46 16.18 2.39
N LEU A 9 -0.81 15.99 3.53
CA LEU A 9 -0.50 14.66 4.07
C LEU A 9 -1.74 13.88 4.49
N LEU A 10 -2.74 14.57 5.06
CA LEU A 10 -4.03 13.96 5.38
C LEU A 10 -4.74 13.48 4.11
N LEU A 11 -4.82 14.33 3.08
CA LEU A 11 -5.42 13.95 1.80
C LEU A 11 -4.68 12.77 1.14
N ALA A 12 -3.35 12.78 1.19
CA ALA A 12 -2.54 11.66 0.71
C ALA A 12 -2.79 10.37 1.51
N THR A 13 -2.98 10.47 2.82
CA THR A 13 -3.31 9.33 3.70
C THR A 13 -4.69 8.76 3.37
N ILE A 14 -5.69 9.62 3.16
CA ILE A 14 -7.03 9.20 2.72
C ILE A 14 -6.95 8.53 1.34
N GLY A 15 -6.21 9.12 0.40
CA GLY A 15 -5.96 8.53 -0.91
C GLY A 15 -5.26 7.17 -0.81
N CYS A 16 -4.30 7.02 0.11
CA CYS A 16 -3.64 5.75 0.42
C CYS A 16 -4.65 4.71 0.87
N VAL A 17 -5.51 5.03 1.84
CA VAL A 17 -6.57 4.12 2.33
C VAL A 17 -7.48 3.67 1.20
N LEU A 18 -7.98 4.61 0.38
CA LEU A 18 -8.90 4.30 -0.71
C LEU A 18 -8.25 3.43 -1.79
N ALA A 19 -7.02 3.76 -2.19
CA ALA A 19 -6.28 3.01 -3.21
C ALA A 19 -5.99 1.57 -2.75
N ASN A 20 -5.50 1.40 -1.51
CA ASN A 20 -5.19 0.08 -0.96
C ASN A 20 -6.48 -0.74 -0.70
N ALA A 21 -7.57 -0.11 -0.26
CA ALA A 21 -8.85 -0.81 -0.10
C ALA A 21 -9.37 -1.38 -1.42
N PHE A 22 -9.25 -0.61 -2.51
CA PHE A 22 -9.59 -1.08 -3.86
C PHE A 22 -8.67 -2.24 -4.31
N GLU A 23 -7.38 -2.10 -4.08
CA GLU A 23 -6.39 -3.13 -4.43
C GLU A 23 -6.65 -4.44 -3.68
N VAL A 24 -6.85 -4.37 -2.35
CA VAL A 24 -7.19 -5.51 -1.50
C VAL A 24 -8.46 -6.19 -1.99
N ALA A 25 -9.50 -5.42 -2.32
CA ALA A 25 -10.73 -5.97 -2.90
C ALA A 25 -10.44 -6.70 -4.22
N ALA A 26 -9.62 -6.13 -5.10
CA ALA A 26 -9.23 -6.76 -6.36
C ALA A 26 -8.41 -8.05 -6.14
N LYS A 27 -7.51 -8.08 -5.13
CA LYS A 27 -6.78 -9.30 -4.73
C LYS A 27 -7.71 -10.38 -4.21
N VAL A 28 -8.66 -10.03 -3.33
CA VAL A 28 -9.65 -10.96 -2.78
C VAL A 28 -10.54 -11.53 -3.88
N MET A 29 -10.97 -10.69 -4.82
CA MET A 29 -11.73 -11.11 -6.00
C MET A 29 -10.90 -11.87 -7.05
N ARG A 30 -9.57 -11.99 -6.85
CA ARG A 30 -8.63 -12.61 -7.80
C ARG A 30 -8.78 -12.02 -9.21
N ALA A 31 -8.91 -10.70 -9.28
CA ALA A 31 -9.07 -9.99 -10.55
C ALA A 31 -7.92 -10.35 -11.50
N GLN A 32 -8.23 -10.57 -12.78
CA GLN A 32 -7.26 -11.08 -13.75
C GLN A 32 -6.01 -10.19 -13.84
N PHE A 33 -6.17 -8.87 -13.77
CA PHE A 33 -5.05 -7.93 -13.78
C PHE A 33 -4.10 -8.12 -12.58
N VAL A 34 -4.62 -8.40 -11.38
CA VAL A 34 -3.81 -8.67 -10.18
C VAL A 34 -3.04 -9.97 -10.36
N ILE A 35 -3.71 -11.01 -10.83
CA ILE A 35 -3.09 -12.32 -11.07
C ILE A 35 -1.99 -12.21 -12.14
N GLN A 36 -2.23 -11.50 -13.23
CA GLN A 36 -1.25 -11.25 -14.30
C GLN A 36 -0.07 -10.45 -13.76
N ASN A 37 -0.31 -9.32 -13.10
CA ASN A 37 0.74 -8.47 -12.52
C ASN A 37 1.61 -9.23 -11.52
N ALA A 38 0.98 -10.01 -10.63
CA ALA A 38 1.69 -10.84 -9.67
C ALA A 38 2.52 -11.95 -10.36
N THR A 39 1.96 -12.60 -11.38
CA THR A 39 2.66 -13.65 -12.13
C THR A 39 3.88 -13.08 -12.87
N GLU A 40 3.73 -11.92 -13.50
CA GLU A 40 4.83 -11.20 -14.17
C GLU A 40 5.94 -10.78 -13.19
N ALA A 41 5.57 -10.33 -11.99
CA ALA A 41 6.52 -10.03 -10.92
C ALA A 41 7.17 -11.29 -10.29
N GLY A 42 6.86 -12.49 -10.80
CA GLY A 42 7.39 -13.75 -10.32
C GLY A 42 6.84 -14.17 -8.95
N VAL A 43 5.62 -13.75 -8.62
CA VAL A 43 4.89 -14.11 -7.40
C VAL A 43 3.89 -15.21 -7.73
N GLU A 44 4.01 -16.36 -7.06
CA GLU A 44 3.05 -17.45 -7.26
C GLU A 44 1.65 -17.08 -6.78
N ARG A 45 0.62 -17.55 -7.50
CA ARG A 45 -0.80 -17.26 -7.19
C ARG A 45 -1.22 -17.62 -5.77
N LYS A 46 -0.57 -18.61 -5.15
CA LYS A 46 -0.83 -19.04 -3.77
C LYS A 46 -0.51 -17.95 -2.73
N TRP A 47 0.40 -17.02 -3.06
CA TRP A 47 0.77 -15.93 -2.17
C TRP A 47 -0.21 -14.75 -2.20
N ILE A 48 -1.03 -14.64 -3.25
CA ILE A 48 -1.92 -13.48 -3.45
C ILE A 48 -2.91 -13.29 -2.28
N PRO A 49 -3.57 -14.32 -1.74
CA PRO A 49 -4.41 -14.17 -0.54
C PRO A 49 -3.61 -13.70 0.68
N HIS A 50 -2.38 -14.18 0.88
CA HIS A 50 -1.54 -13.74 2.00
C HIS A 50 -1.14 -12.27 1.86
N LEU A 51 -0.83 -11.83 0.63
CA LEU A 51 -0.56 -10.43 0.33
C LEU A 51 -1.80 -9.55 0.56
N ALA A 52 -2.98 -10.04 0.19
CA ALA A 52 -4.25 -9.34 0.42
C ALA A 52 -4.54 -9.14 1.91
N VAL A 53 -4.26 -10.15 2.74
CA VAL A 53 -4.41 -10.06 4.20
C VAL A 53 -3.43 -9.06 4.78
N LEU A 54 -2.17 -9.08 4.34
CA LEU A 54 -1.14 -8.17 4.85
C LEU A 54 -1.42 -6.71 4.49
N GLU A 55 -1.78 -6.44 3.23
CA GLU A 55 -2.16 -5.11 2.78
C GLU A 55 -3.50 -4.66 3.38
N GLY A 56 -4.46 -5.58 3.52
CA GLY A 56 -5.73 -5.33 4.20
C GLY A 56 -5.56 -4.96 5.66
N ALA A 57 -4.65 -5.63 6.38
CA ALA A 57 -4.30 -5.29 7.76
C ALA A 57 -3.65 -3.91 7.87
N GLY A 58 -2.73 -3.57 6.96
CA GLY A 58 -2.16 -2.22 6.86
C GLY A 58 -3.23 -1.17 6.58
N THR A 59 -4.13 -1.42 5.64
CA THR A 59 -5.24 -0.51 5.29
C THR A 59 -6.17 -0.28 6.47
N ALA A 60 -6.58 -1.35 7.16
CA ALA A 60 -7.41 -1.25 8.36
C ALA A 60 -6.70 -0.49 9.48
N GLY A 61 -5.40 -0.71 9.67
CA GLY A 61 -4.60 0.00 10.64
C GLY A 61 -4.47 1.51 10.36
N LEU A 62 -4.36 1.91 9.09
CA LEU A 62 -4.41 3.33 8.69
C LEU A 62 -5.76 3.97 9.05
N VAL A 63 -6.86 3.27 8.79
CA VAL A 63 -8.21 3.74 9.14
C VAL A 63 -8.33 3.95 10.65
N LEU A 64 -7.90 2.97 11.46
CA LEU A 64 -7.88 3.11 12.92
C LEU A 64 -6.99 4.29 13.38
N GLY A 65 -5.85 4.48 12.70
CA GLY A 65 -4.98 5.64 12.90
C GLY A 65 -5.70 6.97 12.71
N LEU A 66 -6.46 7.11 11.61
CA LEU A 66 -7.24 8.31 11.29
C LEU A 66 -8.37 8.55 12.31
N PHE A 67 -8.91 7.51 12.93
CA PHE A 67 -9.88 7.62 14.03
C PHE A 67 -9.27 7.93 15.41
N GLY A 68 -7.97 8.23 15.47
CA GLY A 68 -7.28 8.70 16.68
C GLY A 68 -6.31 7.70 17.30
N MET A 69 -6.24 6.46 16.79
CA MET A 69 -5.27 5.47 17.27
C MET A 69 -3.90 5.67 16.59
N ARG A 70 -3.29 6.85 16.76
CA ARG A 70 -2.06 7.25 16.03
C ARG A 70 -0.93 6.20 16.03
N PRO A 71 -0.61 5.50 17.14
CA PRO A 71 0.43 4.47 17.13
C PRO A 71 0.12 3.29 16.19
N ILE A 72 -1.15 2.92 16.04
CA ILE A 72 -1.58 1.87 15.11
C ILE A 72 -1.45 2.36 13.68
N GLY A 73 -1.88 3.60 13.40
CA GLY A 73 -1.71 4.23 12.09
C GLY A 73 -0.24 4.26 11.65
N LEU A 74 0.66 4.62 12.55
CA LEU A 74 2.09 4.62 12.30
C LEU A 74 2.61 3.22 11.98
N ALA A 75 2.31 2.21 12.82
CA ALA A 75 2.74 0.83 12.59
C ALA A 75 2.20 0.28 11.26
N ALA A 76 0.95 0.61 10.92
CA ALA A 76 0.31 0.23 9.68
C ALA A 76 0.97 0.88 8.46
N ALA A 77 1.31 2.18 8.53
CA ALA A 77 2.03 2.88 7.48
C ALA A 77 3.42 2.28 7.25
N VAL A 78 4.16 1.95 8.32
CA VAL A 78 5.44 1.22 8.21
C VAL A 78 5.24 -0.13 7.51
N GLY A 79 4.22 -0.89 7.90
CA GLY A 79 3.89 -2.17 7.28
C GLY A 79 3.59 -2.05 5.77
N LEU A 80 2.81 -1.05 5.37
CA LEU A 80 2.51 -0.78 3.96
C LEU A 80 3.75 -0.33 3.18
N VAL A 81 4.62 0.49 3.77
CA VAL A 81 5.90 0.87 3.13
C VAL A 81 6.74 -0.38 2.88
N LEU A 82 6.91 -1.25 3.87
CA LEU A 82 7.67 -2.50 3.71
C LEU A 82 7.04 -3.41 2.66
N PHE A 83 5.71 -3.51 2.65
CA PHE A 83 4.95 -4.27 1.65
C PHE A 83 5.24 -3.78 0.22
N PHE A 84 5.11 -2.47 -0.04
CA PHE A 84 5.33 -1.92 -1.38
C PHE A 84 6.79 -1.87 -1.78
N VAL A 85 7.73 -1.71 -0.85
CA VAL A 85 9.17 -1.91 -1.13
C VAL A 85 9.43 -3.33 -1.62
N GLY A 86 8.84 -4.34 -0.97
CA GLY A 86 8.89 -5.73 -1.43
C GLY A 86 8.28 -5.92 -2.81
N ALA A 87 7.13 -5.29 -3.07
CA ALA A 87 6.47 -5.33 -4.37
C ALA A 87 7.34 -4.71 -5.48
N VAL A 88 7.88 -3.51 -5.27
CA VAL A 88 8.81 -2.85 -6.22
C VAL A 88 10.05 -3.73 -6.44
N GLY A 89 10.63 -4.28 -5.37
CA GLY A 89 11.76 -5.21 -5.46
C GLY A 89 11.45 -6.46 -6.30
N ALA A 90 10.25 -7.02 -6.17
CA ALA A 90 9.81 -8.16 -6.98
C ALA A 90 9.74 -7.80 -8.48
N HIS A 91 9.22 -6.62 -8.83
CA HIS A 91 9.16 -6.13 -10.22
C HIS A 91 10.56 -5.89 -10.79
N ILE A 92 11.46 -5.27 -10.02
CA ILE A 92 12.87 -5.05 -10.42
C ILE A 92 13.57 -6.39 -10.66
N ARG A 93 13.41 -7.36 -9.74
CA ARG A 93 14.00 -8.70 -9.84
C ARG A 93 13.49 -9.46 -11.08
N ALA A 94 12.21 -9.33 -11.39
CA ALA A 94 11.61 -9.92 -12.59
C ALA A 94 11.88 -9.12 -13.87
N ARG A 95 12.55 -7.96 -13.78
CA ARG A 95 12.78 -6.98 -14.85
C ARG A 95 11.50 -6.52 -15.57
N VAL A 96 10.40 -6.45 -14.84
CA VAL A 96 9.11 -6.00 -15.37
C VAL A 96 8.92 -4.53 -14.98
N PHE A 97 9.36 -3.65 -15.89
CA PHE A 97 9.34 -2.20 -15.64
C PHE A 97 8.08 -1.49 -16.17
N HIS A 98 7.34 -2.11 -17.09
CA HIS A 98 6.20 -1.46 -17.74
C HIS A 98 5.01 -1.22 -16.78
N ASN A 99 4.89 -2.02 -15.71
CA ASN A 99 3.86 -1.91 -14.67
C ASN A 99 4.42 -1.50 -13.30
N ILE A 100 5.72 -1.21 -13.17
CA ILE A 100 6.37 -0.83 -11.91
C ILE A 100 5.83 0.48 -11.32
N ALA A 101 5.26 1.34 -12.17
CA ALA A 101 4.64 2.59 -11.75
C ALA A 101 3.51 2.35 -10.74
N PHE A 102 2.78 1.22 -10.86
CA PHE A 102 1.69 0.88 -9.96
C PHE A 102 2.17 0.72 -8.50
N PRO A 103 3.03 -0.25 -8.15
CA PRO A 103 3.52 -0.37 -6.77
C PRO A 103 4.33 0.84 -6.31
N ALA A 104 4.99 1.58 -7.21
CA ALA A 104 5.73 2.80 -6.86
C ALA A 104 4.79 3.94 -6.40
N VAL A 105 3.64 4.14 -7.05
CA VAL A 105 2.66 5.16 -6.63
C VAL A 105 2.09 4.81 -5.25
N PHE A 106 1.77 3.54 -5.02
CA PHE A 106 1.31 3.08 -3.71
C PHE A 106 2.37 3.23 -2.63
N LEU A 107 3.64 2.98 -2.96
CA LEU A 107 4.77 3.24 -2.05
C LEU A 107 4.84 4.73 -1.67
N CYS A 108 4.70 5.64 -2.62
CA CYS A 108 4.69 7.08 -2.35
C CYS A 108 3.53 7.48 -1.41
N LEU A 109 2.34 6.93 -1.64
CA LEU A 109 1.18 7.13 -0.75
C LEU A 109 1.41 6.57 0.65
N ALA A 110 2.03 5.39 0.76
CA ALA A 110 2.37 4.79 2.05
C ALA A 110 3.43 5.61 2.80
N ILE A 111 4.43 6.17 2.11
CA ILE A 111 5.41 7.09 2.69
C ILE A 111 4.72 8.37 3.17
N ALA A 112 3.79 8.94 2.38
CA ALA A 112 3.04 10.12 2.81
C ALA A 112 2.22 9.85 4.08
N ALA A 113 1.55 8.68 4.15
CA ALA A 113 0.85 8.24 5.35
C ALA A 113 1.80 8.04 6.54
N LEU A 114 2.98 7.47 6.31
CA LEU A 114 4.00 7.30 7.34
C LEU A 114 4.44 8.65 7.92
N VAL A 115 4.72 9.62 7.05
CA VAL A 115 5.07 10.98 7.45
C VAL A 115 3.92 11.63 8.22
N HIS A 116 2.67 11.47 7.76
CA HIS A 116 1.49 12.00 8.44
C HIS A 116 1.36 11.52 9.89
N PHE A 117 1.61 10.23 10.16
CA PHE A 117 1.52 9.66 11.50
C PHE A 117 2.79 9.85 12.35
N ALA A 118 3.93 10.18 11.73
CA ALA A 118 5.19 10.42 12.42
C ALA A 118 5.36 11.87 12.93
N THR A 119 4.49 12.78 12.48
CA THR A 119 4.48 14.22 12.83
C THR A 119 3.34 14.54 13.78
#